data_AF-A0A8S2ZB40-F1
#
_entry.id   AF-A0A8S2ZB40-F1
#
_cell.length_a   1.000
_cell.length_b   1.000
_cell.length_c   1.000
_cell.angle_alpha   90.00
_cell.angle_beta   90.00
_cell.angle_gamma   90.00
#
_symmetry.space_group_name_H-M   'P 1'
#
loop_
_entity.id
_entity.type
_entity.pdbx_description
1 polymer ?
#
loop_
_entity_poly.entity_id
_entity_poly.type
_entity_poly.pdbx_seq_one_letter_code
_entity_poly.pdbx_strand_id
1 'polypeptide(L)'
;SNVGVASALGQILLGYLHDREICSAWLMYTCAVIVSGTSLVILALFRYKIVVLICAFMFGLAISANYALQVLIVIDALSINNMANAFGILQFCQGVSTLIGIPIQGLLRDVSHTYKLSFLTSGFIIILSGMAMFFWPCLKGTNTKKINDVDDEK
;
A
#
# COMPACT_ATOMS: atom_id res chain seq x y z
N SER A 1 -3.46 -23.66 2.83
CA SER A 1 -3.68 -23.78 1.38
C SER A 1 -4.59 -22.69 0.79
N ASN A 2 -5.45 -22.01 1.57
CA ASN A 2 -6.44 -21.09 1.00
C ASN A 2 -5.87 -19.70 0.64
N VAL A 3 -4.86 -19.20 1.37
CA VAL A 3 -4.33 -17.82 1.20
C VAL A 3 -3.69 -17.61 -0.18
N GLY A 4 -2.99 -18.63 -0.70
CA GLY A 4 -2.36 -18.54 -2.04
C GLY A 4 -3.40 -18.48 -3.17
N VAL A 5 -4.46 -19.28 -3.08
CA VAL A 5 -5.57 -19.26 -4.05
C VAL A 5 -6.30 -17.92 -4.01
N ALA A 6 -6.46 -17.36 -2.81
CA ALA A 6 -7.00 -16.01 -2.63
C ALA A 6 -6.16 -14.99 -3.41
N SER A 7 -4.87 -14.86 -3.09
CA SER A 7 -4.01 -13.86 -3.71
C SER A 7 -3.95 -14.01 -5.24
N ALA A 8 -3.97 -15.24 -5.76
CA ALA A 8 -4.07 -15.50 -7.20
C ALA A 8 -5.40 -15.00 -7.80
N LEU A 9 -6.54 -15.30 -7.16
CA LEU A 9 -7.84 -14.78 -7.60
C LEU A 9 -7.91 -13.25 -7.52
N GLY A 10 -7.26 -12.64 -6.52
CA GLY A 10 -7.14 -11.19 -6.40
C GLY A 10 -6.42 -10.58 -7.59
N GLN A 11 -5.28 -11.16 -7.99
CA GLN A 11 -4.55 -10.72 -9.18
C GLN A 11 -5.38 -10.87 -10.47
N ILE A 12 -6.12 -11.97 -10.62
CA ILE A 12 -6.98 -12.21 -11.80
C ILE A 12 -8.13 -11.21 -11.86
N LEU A 13 -8.82 -10.95 -10.74
CA LEU A 13 -9.93 -9.99 -10.70
C LEU A 13 -9.47 -8.57 -11.06
N LEU A 14 -8.27 -8.18 -10.64
CA LEU A 14 -7.73 -6.84 -10.90
C LEU A 14 -7.21 -6.70 -12.31
N GLY A 15 -6.59 -7.74 -12.88
CA GLY A 15 -6.26 -7.77 -14.29
C GLY A 15 -7.52 -7.58 -15.14
N TYR A 16 -8.62 -8.22 -14.74
CA TYR A 16 -9.91 -8.05 -15.40
C TYR A 16 -10.55 -6.65 -15.19
N LEU A 17 -10.45 -6.07 -13.99
CA LEU A 17 -10.94 -4.71 -13.74
C LEU A 17 -10.09 -3.64 -14.45
N HIS A 18 -8.79 -3.85 -14.60
CA HIS A 18 -7.88 -2.92 -15.27
C HIS A 18 -8.14 -2.87 -16.78
N ASP A 19 -8.39 -4.03 -17.40
CA ASP A 19 -8.72 -4.15 -18.83
C ASP A 19 -10.00 -3.40 -19.22
N ARG A 20 -10.90 -3.17 -18.25
CA ARG A 20 -12.19 -2.53 -18.51
C ARG A 20 -12.15 -1.01 -18.65
N GLU A 21 -11.02 -0.31 -18.40
CA GLU A 21 -10.91 1.17 -18.45
C GLU A 21 -11.94 1.97 -17.60
N ILE A 22 -12.84 1.31 -16.87
CA ILE A 22 -13.96 1.97 -16.16
C ILE A 22 -13.47 2.75 -14.92
N CYS A 23 -12.26 2.49 -14.42
CA CYS A 23 -11.69 3.19 -13.26
C CYS A 23 -10.22 3.55 -13.48
N SER A 24 -9.82 4.78 -13.17
CA SER A 24 -8.40 5.15 -13.15
C SER A 24 -7.66 4.25 -12.15
N ALA A 25 -6.48 3.75 -12.55
CA ALA A 25 -5.63 2.90 -11.69
C ALA A 25 -5.42 3.53 -10.29
N TRP A 26 -5.44 4.86 -10.25
CA TRP A 26 -5.36 5.66 -9.05
C TRP A 26 -6.57 5.52 -8.10
N LEU A 27 -7.79 5.51 -8.62
CA LEU A 27 -9.00 5.27 -7.81
C LEU A 27 -9.04 3.85 -7.26
N MET A 28 -8.64 2.86 -8.08
CA MET A 28 -8.58 1.47 -7.65
C MET A 28 -7.56 1.27 -6.52
N TYR A 29 -6.39 1.91 -6.62
CA TYR A 29 -5.38 1.92 -5.58
C TYR A 29 -5.91 2.54 -4.28
N THR A 30 -6.56 3.71 -4.38
CA THR A 30 -7.13 4.41 -3.21
C THR A 30 -8.20 3.57 -2.50
N CYS A 31 -9.13 2.96 -3.26
CA CYS A 31 -10.15 2.06 -2.71
C CYS A 31 -9.53 0.85 -2.01
N ALA A 32 -8.51 0.23 -2.60
CA ALA A 32 -7.86 -0.93 -2.02
C ALA A 32 -7.03 -0.58 -0.76
N VAL A 33 -6.43 0.61 -0.69
CA VAL A 33 -5.80 1.13 0.53
C VAL A 33 -6.83 1.39 1.63
N ILE A 34 -7.99 1.96 1.31
CA ILE A 34 -9.07 2.20 2.29
C ILE A 34 -9.63 0.87 2.83
N VAL A 35 -9.90 -0.10 1.95
CA VAL A 35 -10.40 -1.43 2.34
C VAL A 35 -9.39 -2.19 3.20
N SER A 36 -8.10 -2.13 2.86
CA SER A 36 -7.05 -2.76 3.64
C SER A 36 -6.83 -2.09 5.01
N GLY A 37 -6.84 -0.76 5.08
CA GLY A 37 -6.78 -0.01 6.34
C GLY A 37 -7.96 -0.29 7.26
N THR A 38 -9.17 -0.30 6.72
CA THR A 38 -10.40 -0.60 7.47
C THR A 38 -10.36 -2.03 8.01
N SER A 39 -9.92 -2.99 7.19
CA SER A 39 -9.75 -4.38 7.61
C SER A 39 -8.70 -4.53 8.73
N LEU A 40 -7.62 -3.76 8.70
CA LEU A 40 -6.58 -3.79 9.73
C LEU A 40 -7.05 -3.21 11.06
N VAL A 41 -7.87 -2.15 11.04
CA VAL A 41 -8.47 -1.56 12.25
C VAL A 41 -9.47 -2.52 12.88
N ILE A 42 -10.29 -3.19 12.06
CA ILE A 42 -11.22 -4.24 12.53
C ILE A 42 -10.43 -5.40 13.14
N LEU A 43 -9.32 -5.80 12.52
CA LEU A 43 -8.42 -6.81 13.03
C LEU A 43 -7.79 -6.41 14.38
N ALA A 44 -7.46 -5.13 14.56
CA ALA A 44 -6.91 -4.61 15.82
C ALA A 44 -7.94 -4.60 16.97
N LEU A 45 -9.22 -4.42 16.64
CA LEU A 45 -10.32 -4.31 17.62
C LEU A 45 -10.91 -5.67 18.04
N PHE A 46 -11.02 -6.65 17.13
CA PHE A 46 -11.71 -7.91 17.40
C PHE A 46 -10.74 -9.10 17.62
N ARG A 47 -10.89 -9.78 18.76
CA ARG A 47 -10.07 -10.94 19.18
C ARG A 47 -10.67 -12.29 18.79
N TYR A 48 -11.72 -12.32 17.96
CA TYR A 48 -12.35 -13.58 17.54
C TYR A 48 -11.50 -14.26 16.47
N LYS A 49 -11.04 -15.49 16.76
CA LYS A 49 -10.17 -16.29 15.88
C LYS A 49 -10.71 -16.40 14.44
N ILE A 50 -12.02 -16.51 14.28
CA ILE A 50 -12.69 -16.66 12.98
C ILE A 50 -12.69 -15.33 12.20
N VAL A 51 -13.02 -14.23 12.86
CA VAL A 51 -13.03 -12.87 12.25
C VAL A 51 -11.63 -12.48 11.81
N VAL A 52 -10.62 -12.75 12.66
CA VAL A 52 -9.20 -12.52 12.34
C VAL A 52 -8.78 -13.27 11.08
N LEU A 53 -9.23 -14.51 10.91
CA LEU A 53 -8.86 -15.35 9.77
C LEU A 53 -9.48 -14.87 8.46
N ILE A 54 -10.74 -14.42 8.51
CA ILE A 54 -11.45 -13.85 7.36
C ILE A 54 -10.86 -12.48 6.98
N CYS A 55 -10.60 -11.62 7.96
CA CYS A 55 -9.96 -10.32 7.73
C CYS A 55 -8.53 -10.47 7.20
N ALA A 56 -7.74 -11.43 7.72
CA ALA A 56 -6.40 -11.70 7.20
C ALA A 56 -6.42 -12.20 5.75
N PHE A 57 -7.43 -12.99 5.38
CA PHE A 57 -7.62 -13.45 4.00
C PHE A 57 -7.97 -12.29 3.05
N MET A 58 -8.92 -11.43 3.44
CA MET A 58 -9.28 -10.25 2.65
C MET A 58 -8.12 -9.23 2.56
N PHE A 59 -7.38 -9.05 3.66
CA PHE A 59 -6.21 -8.18 3.68
C PHE A 59 -5.09 -8.74 2.79
N GLY A 60 -4.82 -10.05 2.83
CA GLY A 60 -3.84 -10.70 1.96
C GLY A 60 -4.20 -10.60 0.48
N LEU A 61 -5.49 -10.68 0.15
CA LEU A 61 -6.03 -10.41 -1.18
C LEU A 61 -5.78 -8.95 -1.61
N ALA A 62 -6.15 -7.99 -0.76
CA ALA A 62 -6.01 -6.57 -1.03
C ALA A 62 -4.55 -6.10 -1.11
N ILE A 63 -3.64 -6.70 -0.32
CA ILE A 63 -2.21 -6.34 -0.38
C ILE A 63 -1.58 -6.82 -1.69
N SER A 64 -1.92 -8.04 -2.14
CA SER A 64 -1.46 -8.56 -3.43
C SER A 64 -2.01 -7.73 -4.59
N ALA A 65 -3.22 -7.17 -4.42
CA ALA A 65 -3.81 -6.24 -5.36
C ALA A 65 -3.00 -4.95 -5.48
N ASN A 66 -2.79 -4.30 -4.34
CA ASN A 66 -2.09 -3.02 -4.26
C ASN A 66 -0.67 -3.09 -4.83
N TYR A 67 0.04 -4.20 -4.59
CA TYR A 67 1.38 -4.39 -5.12
C TYR A 67 1.42 -4.45 -6.65
N ALA A 68 0.46 -5.17 -7.27
CA ALA A 68 0.34 -5.22 -8.73
C ALA A 68 0.01 -3.84 -9.32
N LEU A 69 -0.89 -3.09 -8.69
CA LEU A 69 -1.26 -1.74 -9.13
C LEU A 69 -0.09 -0.76 -8.99
N GLN A 70 0.73 -0.88 -7.94
CA GLN A 70 1.90 -0.02 -7.75
C GLN A 70 2.88 -0.15 -8.92
N VAL A 71 3.17 -1.37 -9.38
CA VAL A 71 4.05 -1.60 -10.54
C VAL A 71 3.44 -1.02 -11.82
N LEU A 72 2.13 -1.19 -12.02
CA LEU A 72 1.42 -0.67 -13.18
C LEU A 72 1.40 0.85 -13.25
N ILE A 73 1.17 1.53 -12.11
CA ILE A 73 1.21 2.99 -12.01
C ILE A 73 2.64 3.51 -12.28
N VAL A 74 3.67 2.81 -11.80
CA VAL A 74 5.07 3.14 -12.10
C VAL A 74 5.35 2.98 -13.60
N ILE A 75 4.84 1.91 -14.21
CA ILE A 75 4.93 1.64 -15.67
C ILE A 75 4.22 2.69 -16.53
N ASP A 76 3.11 3.25 -16.05
CA ASP A 76 2.40 4.33 -16.74
C ASP A 76 3.08 5.69 -16.50
N ALA A 77 3.71 5.88 -15.33
CA ALA A 77 4.28 7.18 -14.94
C ALA A 77 5.67 7.48 -15.53
N LEU A 78 6.49 6.47 -15.85
CA LEU A 78 7.83 6.66 -16.44
C LEU A 78 7.81 6.27 -17.93
N SER A 79 8.84 6.65 -18.68
CA SER A 79 9.10 6.03 -19.98
C SER A 79 9.73 4.65 -19.76
N ILE A 80 9.32 3.63 -20.53
CA ILE A 80 9.74 2.21 -20.40
C ILE A 80 11.25 2.02 -20.17
N ASN A 81 12.09 2.93 -20.68
CA ASN A 81 13.55 2.86 -20.58
C ASN A 81 14.10 2.95 -19.14
N ASN A 82 13.41 3.61 -18.21
CA ASN A 82 13.94 3.86 -16.85
C ASN A 82 13.14 3.19 -15.72
N MET A 83 12.16 2.36 -16.06
CA MET A 83 11.26 1.68 -15.12
C MET A 83 11.98 0.90 -14.03
N ALA A 84 12.89 0.03 -14.46
CA ALA A 84 13.60 -0.86 -13.54
C ALA A 84 14.51 -0.09 -12.59
N ASN A 85 15.15 0.99 -13.06
CA ASN A 85 16.01 1.82 -12.25
C ASN A 85 15.21 2.59 -11.17
N ALA A 86 14.12 3.24 -11.58
CA ALA A 86 13.24 3.96 -10.65
C ALA A 86 12.58 3.00 -9.65
N PHE A 87 12.05 1.87 -10.11
CA PHE A 87 11.45 0.85 -9.25
C PHE A 87 12.47 0.27 -8.24
N GLY A 88 13.73 0.08 -8.66
CA GLY A 88 14.82 -0.34 -7.79
C GLY A 88 15.10 0.66 -6.65
N ILE A 89 15.16 1.95 -6.97
CA ILE A 89 15.34 3.02 -5.97
C ILE A 89 14.14 3.09 -5.02
N LEU A 90 12.92 2.98 -5.53
CA LEU A 90 11.70 2.92 -4.70
C LEU A 90 11.74 1.74 -3.72
N GLN A 91 12.11 0.55 -4.21
CA GLN A 91 12.20 -0.65 -3.38
C GLN A 91 13.33 -0.56 -2.36
N PHE A 92 14.44 0.10 -2.70
CA PHE A 92 15.52 0.39 -1.77
C PHE A 92 15.04 1.27 -0.62
N CYS A 93 14.33 2.36 -0.91
CA CYS A 93 13.73 3.22 0.12
C CYS A 93 12.76 2.47 1.03
N GLN A 94 11.94 1.57 0.48
CA GLN A 94 11.07 0.69 1.28
C GLN A 94 11.86 -0.29 2.15
N GLY A 95 12.96 -0.84 1.62
CA GLY A 95 13.88 -1.68 2.37
C GLY A 95 14.46 -0.95 3.58
N VAL A 96 14.99 0.27 3.38
CA VAL A 96 15.51 1.12 4.47
C VAL A 96 14.43 1.45 5.49
N SER A 97 13.23 1.81 5.02
CA SER A 97 12.08 2.09 5.90
C SER A 97 11.70 0.87 6.74
N THR A 98 11.76 -0.33 6.15
CA THR A 98 11.47 -1.58 6.85
C THR A 98 12.54 -1.90 7.89
N LEU A 99 13.82 -1.69 7.55
CA LEU A 99 14.94 -1.85 8.48
C LEU A 99 14.82 -0.94 9.69
N ILE A 100 14.27 0.27 9.52
CA ILE A 100 14.00 1.22 10.62
C ILE A 100 12.68 0.87 11.34
N GLY A 101 11.68 0.38 10.63
CA GLY A 101 10.37 0.03 11.17
C GLY A 101 10.39 -1.16 12.12
N ILE A 102 11.18 -2.20 11.82
CA ILE A 102 11.32 -3.40 12.67
C ILE A 102 11.85 -3.06 14.08
N PRO A 103 12.96 -2.32 14.27
CA PRO A 103 13.46 -1.98 15.60
C PRO A 103 12.51 -1.03 16.34
N ILE A 104 11.88 -0.08 15.64
CA ILE A 104 10.85 0.77 16.24
C ILE A 104 9.69 -0.08 16.77
N GLN A 105 9.21 -1.06 15.99
CA GLN A 105 8.16 -1.97 16.42
C GLN A 105 8.59 -2.87 17.59
N GLY A 106 9.85 -3.29 17.63
CA GLY A 106 10.45 -4.00 18.76
C GLY A 106 10.42 -3.16 20.04
N LEU A 107 10.90 -1.92 19.96
CA LEU A 107 10.89 -0.97 21.08
C LEU A 107 9.46 -0.62 21.52
N LEU A 108 8.53 -0.44 20.58
CA LEU A 108 7.12 -0.15 20.91
C LEU A 108 6.46 -1.32 21.65
N ARG A 109 6.84 -2.55 21.30
CA ARG A 109 6.38 -3.77 21.99
C ARG A 109 6.93 -3.82 23.41
N ASP A 110 8.19 -3.46 23.60
CA ASP A 110 8.84 -3.46 24.92
C ASP A 110 8.25 -2.38 25.85
N VAL A 111 7.94 -1.19 25.33
CA VAL A 111 7.39 -0.08 26.13
C VAL A 111 5.90 -0.26 26.44
N SER A 112 5.11 -0.73 25.48
CA SER A 112 3.64 -0.75 25.63
C SER A 112 3.10 -1.99 26.35
N HIS A 113 3.91 -3.05 26.54
CA HIS A 113 3.53 -4.37 27.09
C HIS A 113 2.29 -5.05 26.44
N THR A 114 1.68 -4.44 25.42
CA THR A 114 0.41 -4.84 24.80
C THR A 114 0.44 -4.59 23.30
N TYR A 115 0.19 -5.63 22.51
CA TYR A 115 0.19 -5.61 21.04
C TYR A 115 -0.90 -4.72 20.39
N LYS A 116 -1.91 -4.32 21.18
CA LYS A 116 -3.06 -3.57 20.66
C LYS A 116 -2.68 -2.16 20.21
N LEU A 117 -1.74 -1.51 20.91
CA LEU A 117 -1.33 -0.13 20.62
C LEU A 117 -0.58 -0.04 19.29
N SER A 118 0.41 -0.90 19.02
CA SER A 118 1.14 -0.91 17.75
C SER A 118 0.23 -1.17 16.55
N PHE A 119 -0.74 -2.08 16.68
CA PHE A 119 -1.71 -2.34 15.60
C PHE A 119 -2.66 -1.15 15.38
N LEU A 120 -3.09 -0.49 16.44
CA LEU A 120 -3.95 0.68 16.35
C LEU A 120 -3.21 1.87 15.72
N THR A 121 -1.95 2.10 16.10
CA THR A 121 -1.09 3.13 15.51
C THR A 121 -0.89 2.90 14.02
N SER A 122 -0.57 1.66 13.60
CA SER A 122 -0.43 1.31 12.18
C SER A 122 -1.75 1.49 11.40
N GLY A 123 -2.89 1.11 11.99
CA GLY A 123 -4.21 1.32 11.40
C GLY A 123 -4.54 2.80 11.20
N PHE A 124 -4.25 3.65 12.19
CA PHE A 124 -4.43 5.10 12.10
C PHE A 124 -3.55 5.73 11.02
N ILE A 125 -2.29 5.31 10.93
CA ILE A 125 -1.34 5.82 9.91
C ILE A 125 -1.83 5.46 8.50
N ILE A 126 -2.38 4.26 8.29
CA ILE A 126 -2.92 3.85 6.98
C ILE A 126 -4.18 4.67 6.62
N ILE A 127 -5.06 4.95 7.58
CA ILE A 127 -6.22 5.84 7.35
C ILE A 127 -5.76 7.25 6.99
N LEU A 128 -4.78 7.80 7.73
CA LEU A 128 -4.16 9.08 7.44
C LEU A 128 -3.53 9.11 6.04
N SER A 129 -2.85 8.03 5.65
CA SER A 129 -2.27 7.87 4.31
C SER A 129 -3.36 7.84 3.23
N GLY A 130 -4.46 7.11 3.44
CA GLY A 130 -5.60 7.08 2.53
C GLY A 130 -6.26 8.46 2.36
N MET A 131 -6.41 9.22 3.44
CA MET A 131 -6.88 10.61 3.40
C MET A 131 -5.90 11.53 2.66
N ALA A 132 -4.59 11.39 2.91
CA ALA A 132 -3.56 12.16 2.22
C ALA A 132 -3.53 11.84 0.72
N MET A 133 -3.77 10.58 0.33
CA MET A 133 -3.92 10.21 -1.08
C MET A 133 -5.11 10.89 -1.71
N PHE A 134 -6.27 10.95 -1.06
CA PHE A 134 -7.40 11.72 -1.57
C PHE A 134 -7.06 13.21 -1.80
N PHE A 135 -6.10 13.75 -1.03
CA PHE A 135 -5.59 15.11 -1.15
C PHE A 135 -4.47 15.26 -2.21
N TRP A 136 -3.78 14.19 -2.56
CA TRP A 136 -2.71 14.17 -3.58
C TRP A 136 -3.12 14.76 -4.95
N PRO A 137 -4.31 14.49 -5.52
CA PRO A 137 -4.74 15.14 -6.76
C PRO A 137 -4.96 16.64 -6.60
N CYS A 138 -5.30 17.14 -5.40
CA CYS A 138 -5.35 18.58 -5.12
C CYS A 138 -3.94 19.21 -5.07
N LEU A 139 -2.93 18.49 -4.57
CA LEU A 139 -1.54 18.96 -4.49
C LEU A 139 -0.78 18.87 -5.82
N LYS A 140 -1.22 17.98 -6.73
CA LYS A 140 -0.62 17.81 -8.07
C LYS A 140 -0.74 19.06 -8.95
N GLY A 141 -1.61 20.01 -8.60
CA GLY A 141 -1.70 21.32 -9.26
C GLY A 141 -0.46 22.23 -9.08
N THR A 142 0.54 21.86 -8.27
CA THR A 142 1.67 22.77 -7.97
C THR A 142 3.07 22.15 -8.02
N ASN A 143 3.24 20.82 -7.96
CA ASN A 143 4.57 20.22 -7.69
C ASN A 143 5.16 19.31 -8.79
N THR A 144 4.62 19.27 -10.01
CA THR A 144 5.27 18.58 -11.15
C THR A 144 6.52 19.32 -11.66
N LYS A 145 6.81 20.55 -11.21
CA LYS A 145 8.03 21.24 -11.64
C LYS A 145 9.31 20.72 -10.97
N LYS A 146 9.29 20.33 -9.69
CA LYS A 146 10.55 20.12 -8.93
C LYS A 146 11.29 18.80 -9.14
N ILE A 147 10.71 17.82 -9.84
CA ILE A 147 11.41 16.54 -10.11
C ILE A 147 12.08 16.57 -11.49
N ASN A 148 11.59 17.37 -12.44
CA ASN A 148 12.31 17.61 -13.70
C ASN A 148 13.53 18.54 -13.54
N ASP A 149 13.60 19.33 -12.47
CA ASP A 149 14.76 20.20 -12.20
C ASP A 149 16.01 19.45 -11.68
N VAL A 150 15.91 18.15 -11.34
CA VAL A 150 17.08 17.38 -10.84
C VAL A 150 17.80 16.61 -11.97
N ASP A 151 17.13 16.36 -13.08
CA ASP A 151 17.72 15.67 -14.25
C ASP A 151 18.31 16.64 -15.30
N ASP A 152 18.09 17.97 -15.16
CA ASP A 152 18.68 19.00 -16.03
C ASP A 152 20.03 19.56 -15.51
N GLU A 153 20.55 19.09 -14.37
CA GLU A 153 21.82 19.57 -13.79
C GLU A 153 22.96 18.51 -13.76
N LYS A 154 22.98 17.54 -14.69
CA LYS A 154 24.21 16.77 -14.99
C LYS A 154 24.36 16.37 -16.44
#